data_AF-A0A7Y7LZ44-F1
#
_entry.id   AF-A0A7Y7LZ44-F1
#
_cell.length_a   1.000
_cell.length_b   1.000
_cell.length_c   1.000
_cell.angle_alpha   90.00
_cell.angle_beta   90.00
_cell.angle_gamma   90.00
#
_symmetry.space_group_name_H-M   'P 1'
#
loop_
_entity.id
_entity.type
_entity.pdbx_description
1 polymer ?
#
loop_
_entity_poly.entity_id
_entity_poly.type
_entity_poly.pdbx_seq_one_letter_code
_entity_poly.pdbx_strand_id
1 'polypeptide(L)'
;MIAPRNLKVSIVVGQVSHAQAVIDDLRQRAMAAAASPAWAVSVDVVQVGSLTDGDAPGGGEGIVRLQAERPAPAAARLGALAGKPGTVGVAGRLVRDNLESRRVASTLARHKDVVAALRGSAVVVAADPSADRAVWQLRRATGAHLVHGPAAMVHAIKALANG
;
A
#
# COMPACT_ATOMS: atom_id res chain seq x y z
N MET A 1 6.17 -19.71 -29.81
CA MET A 1 5.51 -18.62 -29.06
C MET A 1 6.44 -18.21 -27.93
N ILE A 2 6.72 -16.92 -27.77
CA ILE A 2 7.55 -16.41 -26.66
C ILE A 2 6.64 -16.26 -25.44
N ALA A 3 7.05 -16.79 -24.29
CA ALA A 3 6.28 -16.63 -23.05
C ALA A 3 6.24 -15.14 -22.65
N PRO A 4 5.08 -14.63 -22.17
CA PRO A 4 4.97 -13.25 -21.76
C PRO A 4 5.90 -12.96 -20.57
N ARG A 5 6.52 -11.76 -20.56
CA ARG A 5 7.29 -11.29 -19.42
C ARG A 5 6.34 -10.98 -18.26
N ASN A 6 6.74 -11.29 -17.03
CA ASN A 6 5.90 -11.00 -15.88
C ASN A 6 6.26 -9.64 -15.25
N LEU A 7 5.27 -8.75 -15.12
CA LEU A 7 5.36 -7.47 -14.45
C LEU A 7 4.72 -7.59 -13.06
N LYS A 8 5.56 -7.65 -12.04
CA LYS A 8 5.11 -7.75 -10.65
C LYS A 8 4.77 -6.37 -10.08
N VAL A 9 3.52 -6.18 -9.68
CA VAL A 9 3.00 -4.96 -9.03
C VAL A 9 2.61 -5.31 -7.60
N SER A 10 3.05 -4.51 -6.63
CA SER A 10 2.62 -4.66 -5.24
C SER A 10 1.87 -3.45 -4.74
N ILE A 11 0.74 -3.69 -4.09
CA ILE A 11 -0.13 -2.66 -3.51
C ILE A 11 0.00 -2.70 -2.01
N VAL A 12 0.41 -1.59 -1.39
CA VAL A 12 0.42 -1.43 0.07
C VAL A 12 -0.79 -0.58 0.46
N VAL A 13 -1.66 -1.16 1.27
CA VAL A 13 -2.88 -0.55 1.80
C VAL A 13 -2.72 -0.42 3.31
N GLY A 14 -2.94 0.77 3.85
CA GLY A 14 -2.99 0.99 5.29
C GLY A 14 -4.43 1.05 5.80
N GLN A 15 -4.79 2.15 6.45
CA GLN A 15 -6.05 2.33 7.16
C GLN A 15 -7.10 3.06 6.30
N VAL A 16 -7.69 2.36 5.34
CA VAL A 16 -8.79 2.88 4.50
C VAL A 16 -10.12 2.21 4.81
N SER A 17 -11.21 2.99 4.79
CA SER A 17 -12.56 2.51 5.10
C SER A 17 -13.09 1.47 4.11
N HIS A 18 -12.66 1.52 2.85
CA HIS A 18 -13.11 0.62 1.79
C HIS A 18 -11.91 -0.07 1.10
N ALA A 19 -11.06 -0.74 1.90
CA ALA A 19 -9.82 -1.37 1.43
C ALA A 19 -10.03 -2.27 0.21
N GLN A 20 -11.05 -3.12 0.22
CA GLN A 20 -11.31 -4.04 -0.89
C GLN A 20 -11.64 -3.30 -2.19
N ALA A 21 -12.47 -2.26 -2.14
CA ALA A 21 -12.81 -1.48 -3.33
C ALA A 21 -11.58 -0.76 -3.92
N VAL A 22 -10.70 -0.25 -3.05
CA VAL A 22 -9.44 0.38 -3.47
C VAL A 22 -8.50 -0.65 -4.09
N ILE A 23 -8.40 -1.84 -3.50
CA ILE A 23 -7.60 -2.95 -4.04
C ILE A 23 -8.10 -3.36 -5.43
N ASP A 24 -9.40 -3.54 -5.59
CA ASP A 24 -10.00 -4.00 -6.84
C ASP A 24 -9.86 -2.95 -7.95
N ASP A 25 -10.07 -1.66 -7.65
CA ASP A 25 -9.83 -0.56 -8.60
C ASP A 25 -8.35 -0.52 -9.04
N LEU A 26 -7.40 -0.59 -8.10
CA LEU A 26 -5.98 -0.57 -8.43
C LEU A 26 -5.56 -1.82 -9.22
N ARG A 27 -6.07 -3.00 -8.86
CA ARG A 27 -5.80 -4.24 -9.59
C ARG A 27 -6.32 -4.16 -11.02
N GLN A 28 -7.56 -3.71 -11.21
CA GLN A 28 -8.15 -3.53 -12.54
C GLN A 28 -7.34 -2.54 -13.39
N ARG A 29 -6.92 -1.42 -12.81
CA ARG A 29 -6.08 -0.42 -13.50
C ARG A 29 -4.71 -0.97 -13.85
N ALA A 30 -4.08 -1.75 -12.97
CA ALA A 30 -2.77 -2.35 -13.23
C ALA A 30 -2.84 -3.33 -14.41
N MET A 31 -3.86 -4.21 -14.42
CA MET A 31 -4.08 -5.14 -15.53
C MET A 31 -4.36 -4.41 -16.85
N ALA A 32 -5.20 -3.37 -16.82
CA ALA A 32 -5.50 -2.56 -18.00
C ALA A 32 -4.30 -1.76 -18.52
N ALA A 33 -3.39 -1.33 -17.63
CA ALA A 33 -2.23 -0.53 -18.02
C ALA A 33 -1.18 -1.33 -18.81
N ALA A 34 -1.11 -2.64 -18.60
CA ALA A 34 -0.19 -3.54 -19.29
C ALA A 34 -0.89 -4.35 -20.39
N ALA A 35 -1.93 -3.79 -21.03
CA ALA A 35 -2.74 -4.43 -22.09
C ALA A 35 -1.94 -4.71 -23.38
N SER A 36 -0.89 -5.53 -23.28
CA SER A 36 -0.03 -6.01 -24.34
C SER A 36 0.16 -7.51 -24.16
N PRO A 37 0.04 -8.32 -25.22
CA PRO A 37 0.24 -9.77 -25.14
C PRO A 37 1.69 -10.16 -24.78
N ALA A 38 2.63 -9.21 -24.79
CA ALA A 38 4.01 -9.44 -24.37
C ALA A 38 4.20 -9.47 -22.84
N TRP A 39 3.22 -9.01 -22.06
CA TRP A 39 3.33 -8.86 -20.62
C TRP A 39 2.16 -9.53 -19.89
N ALA A 40 2.48 -10.28 -18.84
CA ALA A 40 1.54 -10.70 -17.81
C ALA A 40 1.72 -9.80 -16.58
N VAL A 41 0.64 -9.44 -15.88
CA VAL A 41 0.72 -8.67 -14.63
C VAL A 41 0.33 -9.57 -13.47
N SER A 42 1.22 -9.67 -12.49
CA SER A 42 0.92 -10.28 -11.19
C SER A 42 0.79 -9.19 -10.14
N VAL A 43 -0.32 -9.19 -9.39
CA VAL A 43 -0.60 -8.18 -8.35
C VAL A 43 -0.60 -8.83 -6.96
N ASP A 44 0.36 -8.43 -6.13
CA ASP A 44 0.39 -8.77 -4.71
C ASP A 44 -0.16 -7.61 -3.88
N VAL A 45 -0.85 -7.89 -2.79
CA VAL A 45 -1.41 -6.88 -1.91
C VAL A 45 -0.92 -7.10 -0.48
N VAL A 46 -0.52 -6.01 0.17
CA VAL A 46 -0.17 -5.98 1.59
C VAL A 46 -1.10 -5.00 2.27
N GLN A 47 -1.99 -5.49 3.13
CA GLN A 47 -2.90 -4.68 3.91
C GLN A 47 -2.42 -4.59 5.36
N VAL A 48 -2.22 -3.38 5.87
CA VAL A 48 -1.76 -3.12 7.24
C VAL A 48 -2.86 -2.43 8.03
N GLY A 49 -3.59 -3.22 8.81
CA GLY A 49 -4.92 -2.91 9.31
C GLY A 49 -5.08 -3.14 10.82
N SER A 50 -6.13 -2.59 11.41
CA SER A 50 -6.71 -3.25 12.59
C SER A 50 -7.54 -4.42 12.07
N LEU A 51 -7.06 -5.64 12.23
CA LEU A 51 -7.82 -6.84 11.86
C LEU A 51 -8.91 -7.03 12.91
N THR A 52 -10.13 -7.29 12.46
CA THR A 52 -11.24 -7.69 13.35
C THR A 52 -11.36 -9.21 13.35
N ASP A 53 -11.86 -9.79 14.43
CA ASP A 53 -12.11 -11.23 14.53
C ASP A 53 -13.13 -11.64 13.46
N GLY A 54 -12.61 -12.15 12.33
CA GLY A 54 -13.35 -12.37 11.08
C GLY A 54 -12.45 -12.19 9.85
N ASP A 55 -11.38 -11.40 9.97
CA ASP A 55 -10.32 -11.30 8.97
C ASP A 55 -9.42 -12.53 9.07
N ALA A 56 -9.85 -13.65 8.47
CA ALA A 56 -9.00 -14.83 8.36
C ALA A 56 -7.62 -14.43 7.77
N PRO A 57 -6.51 -15.01 8.27
CA PRO A 57 -5.16 -14.74 7.78
C PRO A 57 -4.92 -15.16 6.31
N GLY A 58 -5.94 -15.68 5.64
CA GLY A 58 -5.99 -15.85 4.18
C GLY A 58 -7.04 -14.92 3.57
N GLY A 59 -6.67 -13.66 3.31
CA GLY A 59 -7.37 -12.88 2.28
C GLY A 59 -7.07 -13.52 0.93
N GLY A 60 -8.02 -13.53 -0.01
CA GLY A 60 -7.93 -14.25 -1.29
C GLY A 60 -6.57 -14.18 -1.98
N GLU A 61 -6.25 -15.22 -2.75
CA GLU A 61 -4.96 -15.45 -3.41
C GLU A 61 -4.18 -14.14 -3.71
N GLY A 62 -3.07 -13.92 -3.00
CA GLY A 62 -2.21 -12.74 -3.16
C GLY A 62 -2.42 -11.57 -2.20
N ILE A 63 -3.28 -11.66 -1.16
CA ILE A 63 -3.42 -10.63 -0.12
C ILE A 63 -2.79 -11.06 1.21
N VAL A 64 -1.73 -10.36 1.64
CA VAL A 64 -1.13 -10.50 2.98
C VAL A 64 -1.70 -9.44 3.92
N ARG A 65 -2.32 -9.87 5.02
CA ARG A 65 -2.87 -8.98 6.05
C ARG A 65 -1.96 -8.92 7.28
N LEU A 66 -1.56 -7.72 7.67
CA LEU A 66 -0.70 -7.46 8.83
C LEU A 66 -1.47 -6.66 9.88
N GLN A 67 -1.44 -7.13 11.12
CA GLN A 67 -1.99 -6.40 12.26
C GLN A 67 -1.09 -5.20 12.58
N ALA A 68 -1.65 -3.99 12.49
CA ALA A 68 -0.97 -2.78 12.90
C ALA A 68 -0.72 -2.75 14.42
N GLU A 69 0.42 -2.17 14.82
CA GLU A 69 0.74 -1.96 16.23
C GLU A 69 -0.37 -1.16 16.95
N ARG A 70 -0.71 -1.60 18.17
CA ARG A 70 -1.75 -0.94 18.98
C ARG A 70 -1.45 0.54 19.17
N PRO A 71 -2.47 1.42 19.10
CA PRO A 71 -2.27 2.82 19.38
C PRO A 71 -1.74 3.06 20.78
N ALA A 72 -0.67 3.85 20.90
CA ALA A 72 -0.27 4.38 22.20
C ALA A 72 -1.42 5.21 22.80
N PRO A 73 -1.63 5.22 24.12
CA PRO A 73 -2.74 5.96 24.78
C PRO A 73 -2.79 7.45 24.42
N ALA A 74 -1.62 8.05 24.17
CA ALA A 74 -1.50 9.45 23.74
C ALA A 74 -2.16 9.72 22.37
N ALA A 75 -2.26 8.72 21.50
CA ALA A 75 -2.90 8.86 20.19
C ALA A 75 -4.43 9.04 20.30
N ALA A 76 -5.06 8.48 21.34
CA ALA A 76 -6.49 8.70 21.60
C ALA A 76 -6.79 10.16 21.96
N ARG A 77 -5.89 10.80 22.73
CA ARG A 77 -5.99 12.23 23.07
C ARG A 77 -5.79 13.13 21.84
N LEU A 78 -4.94 12.74 20.91
CA LEU A 78 -4.74 13.46 19.65
C LEU A 78 -5.94 13.31 18.70
N GLY A 79 -6.62 12.16 18.72
CA GLY A 79 -7.88 11.95 18.00
C GLY A 79 -8.97 12.94 18.41
N ALA A 80 -9.03 13.32 19.69
CA ALA A 80 -9.98 14.32 20.18
C ALA A 80 -9.72 15.74 19.64
N LEU A 81 -8.47 16.07 19.29
CA LEU A 81 -8.13 17.35 18.67
C LEU A 81 -8.46 17.37 17.17
N ALA A 82 -8.32 16.22 16.48
CA ALA A 82 -8.64 16.08 15.06
C ALA A 82 -10.14 16.29 14.73
N GLY A 83 -11.01 16.06 15.71
CA GLY A 83 -12.47 16.29 15.60
C GLY A 83 -12.90 17.75 15.79
N LYS A 84 -11.99 18.66 16.19
CA LYS A 84 -12.33 20.08 16.37
C LYS A 84 -12.41 20.80 15.02
N PRO A 85 -13.31 21.77 14.83
CA PRO A 85 -13.28 22.64 13.65
C PRO A 85 -12.07 23.59 13.69
N GLY A 86 -11.71 24.13 12.52
CA GLY A 86 -10.64 25.12 12.39
C GLY A 86 -9.22 24.55 12.33
N THR A 87 -8.22 25.43 12.49
CA THR A 87 -6.79 25.12 12.34
C THR A 87 -6.30 24.02 13.27
N VAL A 88 -6.82 23.98 14.50
CA VAL A 88 -6.52 22.94 15.49
C VAL A 88 -6.95 21.56 15.00
N GLY A 89 -8.11 21.47 14.35
CA GLY A 89 -8.59 20.24 13.72
C GLY A 89 -7.70 19.76 12.59
N VAL A 90 -7.26 20.68 11.72
CA VAL A 90 -6.35 20.38 10.62
C VAL A 90 -5.01 19.86 11.17
N ALA A 91 -4.42 20.54 12.15
CA ALA A 91 -3.18 20.09 12.79
C ALA A 91 -3.35 18.72 13.46
N GLY A 92 -4.48 18.49 14.15
CA GLY A 92 -4.80 17.20 14.75
C GLY A 92 -4.88 16.07 13.72
N ARG A 93 -5.53 16.31 12.57
CA ARG A 93 -5.58 15.34 11.46
C ARG A 93 -4.20 15.04 10.89
N LEU A 94 -3.38 16.06 10.60
CA LEU A 94 -2.02 15.87 10.10
C LEU A 94 -1.14 15.04 11.06
N VAL A 95 -1.23 15.32 12.36
CA VAL A 95 -0.49 14.55 13.37
C VAL A 95 -0.99 13.10 13.42
N ARG A 96 -2.31 12.89 13.39
CA ARG A 96 -2.92 11.56 13.34
C ARG A 96 -2.42 10.78 12.12
N ASP A 97 -2.54 11.35 10.93
CA ASP A 97 -2.15 10.71 9.67
C ASP A 97 -0.65 10.37 9.66
N ASN A 98 0.19 11.27 10.19
CA ASN A 98 1.63 11.03 10.31
C ASN A 98 1.95 9.90 11.30
N LEU A 99 1.21 9.77 12.40
CA LEU A 99 1.37 8.67 13.36
C LEU A 99 0.91 7.34 12.75
N GLU A 100 -0.21 7.33 12.05
CA GLU A 100 -0.73 6.15 11.35
C GLU A 100 0.28 5.68 10.29
N SER A 101 0.81 6.62 9.50
CA SER A 101 1.84 6.34 8.50
C SER A 101 3.12 5.74 9.11
N ARG A 102 3.54 6.22 10.28
CA ARG A 102 4.67 5.62 11.03
C ARG A 102 4.36 4.20 11.51
N ARG A 103 3.14 3.92 11.97
CA ARG A 103 2.76 2.59 12.44
C ARG A 103 2.70 1.59 11.30
N VAL A 104 2.13 1.96 10.17
CA VAL A 104 2.10 1.12 8.97
C VAL A 104 3.53 0.77 8.55
N ALA A 105 4.40 1.77 8.49
CA ALA A 105 5.81 1.58 8.16
C ALA A 105 6.56 0.68 9.16
N SER A 106 6.40 0.91 10.48
CA SER A 106 7.00 0.07 11.53
C SER A 106 6.51 -1.39 11.44
N THR A 107 5.21 -1.57 11.26
CA THR A 107 4.60 -2.90 11.13
C THR A 107 5.17 -3.63 9.91
N LEU A 108 5.22 -2.97 8.75
CA LEU A 108 5.79 -3.56 7.53
C LEU A 108 7.27 -3.92 7.72
N ALA A 109 8.06 -3.03 8.30
CA ALA A 109 9.51 -3.23 8.48
C ALA A 109 9.86 -4.44 9.37
N ARG A 110 8.94 -4.84 10.28
CA ARG A 110 9.12 -6.03 11.13
C ARG A 110 8.86 -7.35 10.39
N HIS A 111 8.13 -7.33 9.28
CA HIS A 111 7.79 -8.52 8.49
C HIS A 111 8.75 -8.66 7.31
N LYS A 112 9.92 -9.26 7.58
CA LYS A 112 11.02 -9.36 6.60
C LYS A 112 10.61 -10.08 5.31
N ASP A 113 9.75 -11.09 5.38
CA ASP A 113 9.29 -11.85 4.22
C ASP A 113 8.43 -10.99 3.30
N VAL A 114 7.55 -10.16 3.89
CA VAL A 114 6.73 -9.20 3.13
C VAL A 114 7.60 -8.14 2.50
N VAL A 115 8.57 -7.59 3.25
CA VAL A 115 9.53 -6.63 2.69
C VAL A 115 10.34 -7.25 1.55
N ALA A 116 10.76 -8.51 1.67
CA ALA A 116 11.46 -9.22 0.60
C ALA A 116 10.57 -9.40 -0.64
N ALA A 117 9.30 -9.77 -0.44
CA ALA A 117 8.34 -9.89 -1.54
C ALA A 117 8.10 -8.56 -2.28
N LEU A 118 8.02 -7.43 -1.55
CA LEU A 118 7.87 -6.08 -2.10
C LEU A 118 9.13 -5.61 -2.85
N ARG A 119 10.33 -6.02 -2.41
CA ARG A 119 11.58 -5.69 -3.10
C ARG A 119 11.72 -6.38 -4.47
N GLY A 120 11.07 -7.53 -4.65
CA GLY A 120 11.03 -8.25 -5.92
C GLY A 120 10.05 -7.68 -6.95
N SER A 121 9.33 -6.60 -6.61
CA SER A 121 8.32 -6.01 -7.48
C SER A 121 8.92 -4.97 -8.42
N ALA A 122 8.35 -4.83 -9.61
CA ALA A 122 8.72 -3.79 -10.56
C ALA A 122 8.09 -2.43 -10.18
N VAL A 123 6.88 -2.47 -9.59
CA VAL A 123 6.16 -1.30 -9.09
C VAL A 123 5.63 -1.59 -7.68
N VAL A 124 5.80 -0.66 -6.76
CA VAL A 124 5.16 -0.69 -5.44
C VAL A 124 4.34 0.58 -5.26
N VAL A 125 3.04 0.44 -5.05
CA VAL A 125 2.10 1.55 -4.90
C VAL A 125 1.62 1.68 -3.46
N ALA A 126 1.67 2.91 -2.94
CA ALA A 126 0.92 3.29 -1.75
C ALA A 126 -0.52 3.61 -2.18
N ALA A 127 -1.48 2.81 -1.69
CA ALA A 127 -2.89 2.97 -2.03
C ALA A 127 -3.55 4.16 -1.31
N ASP A 128 -2.96 4.60 -0.19
CA ASP A 128 -3.46 5.67 0.65
C ASP A 128 -2.32 6.36 1.43
N PRO A 129 -2.56 7.57 1.98
CA PRO A 129 -1.51 8.33 2.68
C PRO A 129 -0.86 7.61 3.87
N SER A 130 -1.56 6.67 4.52
CA SER A 130 -0.97 5.92 5.63
C SER A 130 0.04 4.88 5.15
N ALA A 131 -0.03 4.43 3.88
CA ALA A 131 0.95 3.53 3.29
C ALA A 131 2.23 4.22 2.77
N ASP A 132 2.21 5.54 2.58
CA ASP A 132 3.29 6.28 1.90
C ASP A 132 4.67 6.07 2.51
N ARG A 133 4.79 6.26 3.83
CA ARG A 133 6.08 6.12 4.51
C ARG A 133 6.59 4.68 4.40
N ALA A 134 5.71 3.69 4.45
CA ALA A 134 6.08 2.29 4.35
C ALA A 134 6.66 1.96 2.96
N VAL A 135 6.02 2.47 1.90
CA VAL A 135 6.52 2.33 0.53
C VAL A 135 7.84 3.08 0.35
N TRP A 136 7.92 4.34 0.79
CA TRP A 136 9.14 5.15 0.63
C TRP A 136 10.35 4.62 1.40
N GLN A 137 10.15 3.91 2.51
CA GLN A 137 11.24 3.24 3.21
C GLN A 137 11.92 2.15 2.36
N LEU A 138 11.22 1.58 1.38
CA LEU A 138 11.80 0.60 0.46
C LEU A 138 12.79 1.21 -0.52
N ARG A 139 12.80 2.54 -0.72
CA ARG A 139 13.60 3.24 -1.74
C ARG A 139 15.08 2.88 -1.78
N ARG A 140 15.68 2.62 -0.61
CA ARG A 140 17.11 2.28 -0.52
C ARG A 140 17.39 0.79 -0.73
N ALA A 141 16.35 -0.04 -0.82
CA ALA A 141 16.44 -1.50 -0.80
C ALA A 141 15.72 -2.18 -1.96
N THR A 142 15.15 -1.42 -2.90
CA THR A 142 14.49 -1.94 -4.11
C THR A 142 14.83 -1.09 -5.33
N GLY A 143 14.84 -1.73 -6.51
CA GLY A 143 14.86 -1.06 -7.81
C GLY A 143 13.46 -0.72 -8.34
N ALA A 144 12.40 -1.01 -7.57
CA ALA A 144 11.02 -0.79 -7.98
C ALA A 144 10.68 0.70 -8.19
N HIS A 145 9.73 0.97 -9.08
CA HIS A 145 9.04 2.26 -9.13
C HIS A 145 8.14 2.39 -7.90
N LEU A 146 8.52 3.29 -6.99
CA LEU A 146 7.74 3.62 -5.81
C LEU A 146 6.80 4.76 -6.12
N VAL A 147 5.50 4.53 -6.01
CA VAL A 147 4.47 5.47 -6.47
C VAL A 147 3.36 5.65 -5.44
N HIS A 148 2.69 6.79 -5.48
CA HIS A 148 1.50 7.09 -4.70
C HIS A 148 0.28 7.15 -5.63
N GLY A 149 -0.71 6.30 -5.35
CA GLY A 149 -2.01 6.32 -6.01
C GLY A 149 -2.06 5.76 -7.45
N PRO A 150 -3.28 5.74 -8.03
CA PRO A 150 -3.59 5.01 -9.27
C PRO A 150 -2.94 5.59 -10.52
N ALA A 151 -2.89 6.92 -10.64
CA ALA A 151 -2.35 7.57 -11.85
C ALA A 151 -0.85 7.32 -12.03
N ALA A 152 -0.08 7.45 -10.94
CA ALA A 152 1.36 7.21 -10.96
C ALA A 152 1.69 5.73 -11.20
N MET A 153 0.89 4.81 -10.65
CA MET A 153 0.98 3.38 -10.94
C MET A 153 0.77 3.07 -12.42
N VAL A 154 -0.30 3.58 -13.03
CA VAL A 154 -0.56 3.36 -14.47
C VAL A 154 0.59 3.90 -15.32
N HIS A 155 1.10 5.08 -14.98
CA HIS A 155 2.22 5.67 -15.72
C HIS A 155 3.50 4.83 -15.60
N ALA A 156 3.84 4.36 -14.40
CA ALA A 156 4.99 3.49 -14.17
C ALA A 156 4.88 2.17 -14.93
N ILE A 157 3.70 1.54 -14.90
CA ILE A 157 3.43 0.30 -15.64
C ILE A 157 3.60 0.52 -17.14
N LYS A 158 3.03 1.59 -17.70
CA LYS A 158 3.18 1.92 -19.13
C LYS A 158 4.63 2.19 -19.52
N ALA A 159 5.39 2.87 -18.67
CA ALA A 159 6.81 3.14 -18.92
C ALA A 159 7.63 1.84 -18.97
N LEU A 160 7.33 0.87 -18.09
CA LEU A 160 7.99 -0.44 -18.06
C LEU A 160 7.53 -1.38 -19.18
N ALA A 161 6.26 -1.33 -19.56
CA ALA A 161 5.71 -2.20 -20.60
C ALA A 161 6.09 -1.77 -22.03
N ASN A 162 6.38 -0.48 -22.23
CA ASN A 162 6.70 0.12 -23.53
C ASN A 162 8.20 0.46 -23.71
N GLY A 163 9.01 0.38 -22.64
CA GLY A 163 10.47 0.56 -22.68
C GLY A 163 11.18 -0.74 -22.93
#